data_AF-A0A669B260-F1
#
_entry.id   AF-A0A669B260-F1
#
_cell.length_a   1.000
_cell.length_b   1.000
_cell.length_c   1.000
_cell.angle_alpha   90.00
_cell.angle_beta   90.00
_cell.angle_gamma   90.00
#
_symmetry.space_group_name_H-M   'P 1'
#
loop_
_entity.id
_entity.type
_entity.pdbx_description
1 polymer ?
#
loop_
_entity_poly.entity_id
_entity_poly.type
_entity_poly.pdbx_seq_one_letter_code
_entity_poly.pdbx_strand_id
1 'polypeptide(L)'
;IQIKGGNLDDEYKAIQFHLHWGKDGGRGSEHTIDGENALFHLQMHIVHIKEEYDSLAEASKDSTGVAVLGFFFQVLGKHNFKKLSSNCISNPLKGIYYKITQCYITSTTTQ
;
A
#
# COMPACT_ATOMS: atom_id res chain seq x y z
N ILE A 1 14.38 7.72 -0.69
CA ILE A 1 14.30 6.43 0.05
C ILE A 1 14.72 5.35 -0.94
N GLN A 2 15.74 4.56 -0.59
CA GLN A 2 16.24 3.46 -1.42
C GLN A 2 15.96 2.13 -0.71
N ILE A 3 15.65 1.08 -1.48
CA ILE A 3 15.46 -0.28 -0.98
C ILE A 3 16.37 -1.25 -1.74
N LYS A 4 16.81 -2.30 -1.04
CA LYS A 4 17.62 -3.39 -1.57
C LYS A 4 17.49 -4.65 -0.72
N GLY A 5 17.86 -5.81 -1.26
CA GLY A 5 17.67 -7.10 -0.59
C GLY A 5 16.22 -7.58 -0.67
N GLY A 6 15.84 -8.59 0.12
CA GLY A 6 14.47 -9.13 0.08
C GLY A 6 14.09 -9.75 -1.27
N ASN A 7 15.08 -10.38 -1.94
CA ASN A 7 14.99 -10.95 -3.29
C ASN A 7 14.91 -9.92 -4.43
N LEU A 8 15.35 -8.68 -4.19
CA LEU A 8 15.62 -7.69 -5.23
C LEU A 8 17.08 -7.80 -5.66
N ASP A 9 17.30 -7.91 -6.97
CA ASP A 9 18.64 -8.04 -7.58
C ASP A 9 19.40 -6.70 -7.68
N ASP A 10 18.67 -5.58 -7.61
CA ASP A 10 19.19 -4.21 -7.80
C ASP A 10 18.78 -3.25 -6.66
N GLU A 11 19.31 -2.04 -6.69
CA GLU A 11 18.86 -0.93 -5.83
C GLU A 11 17.71 -0.15 -6.48
N TYR A 12 16.68 0.15 -5.70
CA TYR A 12 15.47 0.83 -6.18
C TYR A 12 15.23 2.13 -5.41
N LYS A 13 14.81 3.19 -6.12
CA LYS A 13 14.46 4.50 -5.55
C LYS A 13 12.95 4.71 -5.51
N ALA A 14 12.43 5.19 -4.38
CA ALA A 14 11.01 5.51 -4.22
C ALA A 14 10.62 6.73 -5.08
N ILE A 15 9.51 6.62 -5.80
CA ILE A 15 9.01 7.67 -6.70
C ILE A 15 7.59 8.14 -6.38
N GLN A 16 6.78 7.29 -5.77
CA GLN A 16 5.38 7.57 -5.47
C GLN A 16 4.92 6.74 -4.27
N PHE A 17 3.94 7.24 -3.53
CA PHE A 17 3.12 6.39 -2.68
C PHE A 17 1.64 6.66 -2.96
N HIS A 18 0.80 5.67 -2.66
CA HIS A 18 -0.65 5.83 -2.68
C HIS A 18 -1.28 4.92 -1.63
N LEU A 19 -2.54 5.22 -1.30
CA LEU A 19 -3.32 4.49 -0.32
C LEU A 19 -4.58 3.95 -0.97
N HIS A 20 -4.94 2.73 -0.61
CA HIS A 20 -6.21 2.09 -0.91
C HIS A 20 -6.99 1.95 0.40
N TRP A 21 -8.23 2.45 0.43
CA TRP A 21 -9.10 2.34 1.60
C TRP A 21 -10.54 2.04 1.19
N GLY A 22 -11.26 1.40 2.11
CA GLY A 22 -12.64 0.96 1.89
C GLY A 22 -13.62 2.06 2.24
N LYS A 23 -14.82 1.98 1.67
CA LYS A 23 -15.95 2.81 2.09
C LYS A 23 -16.46 2.36 3.47
N ASP A 24 -16.83 3.32 4.33
CA ASP A 24 -17.52 3.08 5.60
C ASP A 24 -16.84 2.09 6.57
N GLY A 25 -15.50 2.02 6.56
CA GLY A 25 -14.76 1.08 7.40
C GLY A 25 -14.80 -0.37 6.91
N GLY A 26 -15.26 -0.61 5.67
CA GLY A 26 -15.17 -1.90 5.00
C GLY A 26 -13.77 -2.18 4.44
N ARG A 27 -13.64 -3.29 3.68
CA ARG A 27 -12.38 -3.72 3.07
C ARG A 27 -11.81 -2.62 2.17
N GLY A 28 -10.57 -2.25 2.43
CA GLY A 28 -9.86 -1.22 1.68
C GLY A 28 -8.58 -1.66 1.02
N SER A 29 -8.02 -2.79 1.44
CA SER A 29 -6.86 -3.36 0.78
C SER A 29 -7.23 -3.95 -0.58
N GLU A 30 -6.38 -3.72 -1.57
CA GLU A 30 -6.43 -4.37 -2.87
C GLU A 30 -6.08 -5.86 -2.71
N HIS A 31 -4.97 -6.12 -2.02
CA HIS A 31 -4.45 -7.45 -1.77
C HIS A 31 -5.08 -8.12 -0.54
N THR A 32 -5.01 -9.45 -0.51
CA THR A 32 -5.50 -10.31 0.56
C THR A 32 -4.37 -11.25 0.99
N ILE A 33 -4.34 -11.63 2.26
CA ILE A 33 -3.37 -12.58 2.81
C ILE A 33 -4.18 -13.71 3.45
N ASP A 34 -3.87 -14.95 3.07
CA ASP A 34 -4.49 -16.18 3.59
C ASP A 34 -6.03 -16.21 3.52
N GLY A 35 -6.64 -15.48 2.58
CA GLY A 35 -8.09 -15.40 2.43
C GLY A 35 -8.80 -14.57 3.52
N GLU A 36 -8.06 -13.95 4.46
CA GLU A 36 -8.59 -13.06 5.49
C GLU A 36 -8.94 -11.69 4.89
N ASN A 37 -9.98 -11.66 4.07
CA ASN A 37 -10.47 -10.47 3.38
C ASN A 37 -10.98 -9.36 4.32
N ALA A 38 -11.23 -9.68 5.59
CA ALA A 38 -12.04 -8.86 6.49
C ALA A 38 -11.24 -7.90 7.39
N LEU A 39 -9.90 -7.94 7.38
CA LEU A 39 -9.11 -7.33 8.47
C LEU A 39 -8.34 -6.06 8.10
N PHE A 40 -8.12 -5.78 6.81
CA PHE A 40 -7.31 -4.65 6.38
C PHE A 40 -8.16 -3.53 5.78
N HIS A 41 -8.26 -2.46 6.56
CA HIS A 41 -9.11 -1.29 6.25
C HIS A 41 -8.38 -0.30 5.34
N LEU A 42 -7.05 -0.39 5.32
CA LEU A 42 -6.16 0.47 4.58
C LEU A 42 -4.94 -0.33 4.12
N GLN A 43 -4.54 -0.11 2.87
CA GLN A 43 -3.29 -0.57 2.29
C GLN A 43 -2.52 0.62 1.74
N MET A 44 -1.22 0.69 2.01
CA MET A 44 -0.33 1.68 1.41
C MET A 44 0.64 0.97 0.48
N HIS A 45 0.84 1.55 -0.70
CA HIS A 45 1.89 1.17 -1.63
C HIS A 45 2.94 2.27 -1.70
N ILE A 46 4.20 1.91 -1.58
CA ILE A 46 5.34 2.76 -1.95
C ILE A 46 5.97 2.15 -3.20
N VAL A 47 5.86 2.86 -4.32
CA VAL A 47 6.35 2.44 -5.63
C VAL A 47 7.81 2.88 -5.77
N HIS A 48 8.66 1.92 -6.10
CA HIS A 48 10.07 2.14 -6.38
C HIS A 48 10.40 1.68 -7.80
N ILE A 49 11.37 2.35 -8.42
CA ILE A 49 11.94 1.94 -9.71
C ILE A 49 13.44 1.68 -9.54
N LYS A 50 14.03 0.81 -10.37
CA LYS A 50 15.50 0.65 -10.39
C LYS A 50 16.16 2.01 -10.54
N GLU A 51 17.30 2.18 -9.87
CA GLU A 51 17.97 3.49 -9.81
C GLU A 51 18.38 4.03 -11.18
N GLU A 52 18.65 3.13 -12.14
CA GLU A 52 19.04 3.44 -13.53
C GLU A 52 17.94 4.10 -14.38
N TYR A 53 16.66 4.02 -13.98
CA TYR A 53 15.56 4.63 -14.71
C TYR A 53 15.20 6.02 -14.19
N ASP A 54 14.86 6.94 -15.07
CA ASP A 54 14.46 8.30 -14.68
C ASP A 54 12.94 8.45 -14.51
N SER A 55 12.17 7.49 -15.03
CA SER A 55 10.71 7.54 -14.98
C SER A 55 10.08 6.16 -14.77
N LEU A 56 8.89 6.14 -14.18
CA LEU A 56 8.07 4.94 -14.10
C LEU A 56 7.75 4.38 -15.49
N ALA A 57 7.52 5.23 -16.49
CA ALA A 57 7.20 4.82 -17.85
C ALA A 57 8.35 4.04 -18.53
N GLU A 58 9.60 4.34 -18.21
CA GLU A 58 10.76 3.57 -18.66
C GLU A 58 10.90 2.28 -17.87
N ALA A 59 10.85 2.39 -16.53
CA ALA A 59 10.98 1.25 -15.64
C ALA A 59 9.91 0.17 -15.88
N SER A 60 8.68 0.55 -16.22
CA SER A 60 7.59 -0.40 -16.51
C SER A 60 7.80 -1.21 -17.81
N LYS A 61 8.79 -0.87 -18.63
CA LYS A 61 9.16 -1.68 -19.82
C LYS A 61 10.09 -2.84 -19.46
N ASP A 62 10.78 -2.75 -18.33
CA ASP A 62 11.56 -3.83 -17.72
C ASP A 62 10.66 -4.59 -16.74
N SER A 63 10.55 -5.91 -16.91
CA SER A 63 9.76 -6.77 -16.03
C SER A 63 10.25 -6.77 -14.57
N THR A 64 11.50 -6.34 -14.35
CA THR A 64 12.11 -6.18 -13.03
C THR A 64 12.29 -4.72 -12.64
N GLY A 65 11.87 -3.76 -13.49
CA GLY A 65 12.17 -2.34 -13.31
C GLY A 65 11.41 -1.69 -12.16
N VAL A 66 10.34 -2.31 -11.66
CA VAL A 66 9.46 -1.77 -10.61
C VAL A 66 9.37 -2.72 -9.42
N ALA A 67 9.53 -2.18 -8.22
CA ALA A 67 9.31 -2.87 -6.95
C ALA A 67 8.34 -2.08 -6.07
N VAL A 68 7.36 -2.75 -5.48
CA VAL A 68 6.35 -2.12 -4.62
C VAL A 68 6.46 -2.66 -3.20
N LEU A 69 6.63 -1.76 -2.24
CA LEU A 69 6.43 -2.08 -0.82
C LEU A 69 4.96 -1.89 -0.47
N GLY A 70 4.31 -2.97 -0.05
CA GLY A 70 2.94 -2.96 0.43
C GLY A 70 2.88 -3.04 1.95
N PHE A 71 2.08 -2.15 2.57
CA PHE A 71 1.83 -2.13 4.01
C PHE A 71 0.34 -2.27 4.28
N PHE A 72 -0.03 -3.23 5.13
CA PHE A 72 -1.40 -3.39 5.60
C PHE A 72 -1.60 -2.73 6.96
N PHE A 73 -2.74 -2.07 7.11
CA PHE A 73 -3.12 -1.40 8.34
C PHE A 73 -4.43 -1.96 8.86
N GLN A 74 -4.41 -2.30 10.15
CA GLN A 74 -5.60 -2.67 10.91
C GLN A 74 -5.91 -1.59 11.95
N VAL A 75 -7.20 -1.31 12.12
CA VAL A 75 -7.69 -0.37 13.12
C VAL A 75 -7.61 -1.01 14.50
N LEU A 76 -6.89 -0.36 15.43
CA LEU A 76 -6.84 -0.79 16.82
C LEU A 76 -7.93 -0.08 17.63
N GLY A 77 -9.02 -0.79 17.91
CA GLY A 77 -10.02 -0.39 18.92
C GLY A 77 -11.44 -0.16 18.41
N LYS A 78 -12.43 -0.42 19.27
CA LYS A 78 -13.85 -0.09 19.07
C LYS A 78 -14.11 1.40 19.32
N HIS A 79 -13.46 2.31 18.60
CA HIS A 79 -14.14 3.59 18.40
C HIS A 79 -15.25 3.30 17.41
N ASN A 80 -16.49 3.44 17.87
CA ASN A 80 -17.68 3.33 17.03
C ASN A 80 -17.37 4.04 15.71
N PHE A 81 -17.25 3.27 14.62
CA PHE A 81 -17.44 3.80 13.27
C PHE A 81 -18.90 4.26 13.23
N LYS A 82 -19.21 5.36 13.92
CA LYS A 82 -20.43 6.12 13.74
C LYS A 82 -20.28 6.65 12.34
N LYS A 83 -20.77 5.83 11.40
CA LYS A 83 -21.23 6.14 10.06
C LYS A 83 -20.54 7.42 9.58
N LEU A 84 -19.32 7.28 9.04
CA LEU A 84 -18.66 8.39 8.35
C LEU A 84 -19.60 8.78 7.22
N SER A 85 -20.41 9.80 7.48
CA SER A 85 -21.47 10.24 6.59
C SER A 85 -20.85 10.65 5.27
N SER A 86 -21.17 9.92 4.19
CA SER A 86 -21.33 10.27 2.76
C SER A 86 -20.61 11.48 2.13
N ASN A 87 -19.64 12.11 2.76
CA ASN A 87 -18.77 13.15 2.25
C ASN A 87 -17.35 12.61 2.35
N CYS A 88 -16.92 11.99 1.26
CA CYS A 88 -15.67 11.25 1.06
C CYS A 88 -14.38 12.10 1.13
N ILE A 89 -14.40 13.22 1.86
CA ILE A 89 -13.24 14.12 2.09
C ILE A 89 -12.90 14.22 3.58
N SER A 90 -13.71 13.62 4.48
CA SER A 90 -13.40 13.63 5.91
C SER A 90 -12.30 12.59 6.24
N ASN A 91 -11.08 13.10 6.38
CA ASN A 91 -9.85 12.44 6.83
C ASN A 91 -10.07 11.11 7.59
N PRO A 92 -9.86 9.94 6.95
CA PRO A 92 -9.86 8.64 7.65
C PRO A 92 -8.73 8.54 8.70
N LEU A 93 -7.80 9.50 8.72
CA LEU A 93 -6.65 9.52 9.62
C LEU A 93 -6.91 10.24 10.94
N LYS A 94 -8.06 10.90 11.14
CA LYS A 94 -8.27 11.73 12.34
C LYS A 94 -8.73 10.89 13.53
N GLY A 95 -7.83 10.66 14.49
CA GLY A 95 -8.14 10.03 15.78
C GLY A 95 -8.33 8.51 15.72
N ILE A 96 -7.94 7.87 14.62
CA ILE A 96 -7.94 6.41 14.48
C ILE A 96 -6.49 5.93 14.58
N TYR A 97 -6.24 4.99 15.49
CA TYR A 97 -4.94 4.35 15.64
C TYR A 97 -4.87 3.15 14.72
N TYR A 98 -3.87 3.16 13.83
CA TYR A 98 -3.60 2.06 12.92
C TYR A 98 -2.33 1.34 13.34
N LYS A 99 -2.37 0.00 13.28
CA LYS A 99 -1.19 -0.84 13.40
C LYS A 99 -0.80 -1.34 12.02
N ILE A 100 0.46 -1.18 11.67
CA ILE A 100 1.07 -1.92 10.56
C ILE A 100 1.08 -3.39 10.99
N THR A 101 0.29 -4.20 10.33
CA THR A 101 0.20 -5.63 10.63
C THR A 101 1.19 -6.43 9.80
N GLN A 102 1.46 -5.98 8.58
CA GLN A 102 2.32 -6.72 7.65
C GLN A 102 2.93 -5.82 6.58
N CYS A 103 4.13 -6.20 6.12
CA CYS A 103 4.85 -5.60 5.01
C CYS A 103 5.28 -6.71 4.03
N TYR A 104 5.25 -6.43 2.73
CA TYR A 104 5.74 -7.33 1.70
C TYR A 104 6.35 -6.54 0.52
N ILE A 105 7.22 -7.20 -0.23
CA ILE A 105 7.78 -6.68 -1.49
C ILE A 105 7.18 -7.51 -2.61
N THR A 106 6.65 -6.84 -3.63
CA THR A 106 6.20 -7.50 -4.86
C THR A 106 6.82 -6.80 -6.06
N SER A 107 7.31 -7.60 -7.01
CA SER A 107 7.61 -7.17 -8.36
C SER A 107 6.38 -7.47 -9.21
N THR A 108 5.46 -6.52 -9.36
CA THR A 108 4.29 -6.71 -10.21
C THR A 108 4.05 -5.51 -11.10
N THR A 109 4.02 -5.79 -12.41
CA THR A 109 3.17 -5.07 -13.37
C THR A 109 1.74 -5.16 -12.85
N THR A 110 1.13 -4.02 -12.56
CA THR A 110 -0.28 -3.88 -12.15
C THR A 110 -1.22 -4.69 -13.06
N GLN A 111 -2.17 -5.40 -12.45
CA GLN A 111 -3.43 -5.76 -13.11
C GLN A 111 -4.35 -4.54 -13.15
#